data_AF-A0A2E6T398-F1
#
_entry.id   AF-A0A2E6T398-F1
#
_cell.length_a   1.000
_cell.length_b   1.000
_cell.length_c   1.000
_cell.angle_alpha   90.00
_cell.angle_beta   90.00
_cell.angle_gamma   90.00
#
_symmetry.space_group_name_H-M   'P 1'
#
loop_
_entity.id
_entity.type
_entity.pdbx_description
1 polymer ?
#
loop_
_entity_poly.entity_id
_entity_poly.type
_entity_poly.pdbx_seq_one_letter_code
_entity_poly.pdbx_strand_id
1 'polypeptide(L)'
;MFSIISWVSLGLVLTAIALHWLASPLRLSKPRVSDAGSGVWWGFGGETNCNLAKFNRLACVVALGSLAVLFVTGFGGRLLFGEAIHGYTLMAHVGIAPVFVISAGAVVVGWGYRCRLNGEDRQRLANLLRLKVANPNDTSDLGWKLTFWLAMLLVLPVSLSMILGMFQFFGTHGQEFLLAIHQYTALALVLVVLIHIHLLFRRCCA
;
A
#
# COMPACT_ATOMS: atom_id res chain seq x y z
N MET A 1 -11.46 21.33 1.73
CA MET A 1 -10.19 21.07 1.01
C MET A 1 -9.86 19.58 0.94
N PHE A 2 -9.89 18.85 2.06
CA PHE A 2 -9.59 17.41 2.10
C PHE A 2 -10.35 16.56 1.06
N SER A 3 -11.68 16.68 0.96
CA SER A 3 -12.48 15.89 0.02
C SER A 3 -12.04 16.05 -1.44
N ILE A 4 -11.77 17.29 -1.88
CA ILE A 4 -11.27 17.57 -3.24
C ILE A 4 -9.92 16.89 -3.46
N ILE A 5 -8.99 17.03 -2.50
CA ILE A 5 -7.66 16.41 -2.58
C ILE A 5 -7.78 14.88 -2.66
N SER A 6 -8.65 14.28 -1.85
CA SER A 6 -8.90 12.84 -1.88
C SER A 6 -9.48 12.37 -3.21
N TRP A 7 -10.51 13.04 -3.74
CA TRP A 7 -11.10 12.70 -5.04
C TRP A 7 -10.12 12.85 -6.19
N VAL A 8 -9.38 13.96 -6.24
CA VAL A 8 -8.39 14.23 -7.28
C VAL A 8 -7.25 13.20 -7.23
N SER A 9 -6.70 12.93 -6.05
CA SER A 9 -5.58 11.99 -5.90
C SER A 9 -5.99 10.54 -6.19
N LEU A 10 -7.15 10.10 -5.69
CA LEU A 10 -7.68 8.76 -5.93
C LEU A 10 -8.06 8.59 -7.41
N GLY A 11 -8.74 9.58 -8.00
CA GLY A 11 -9.05 9.61 -9.42
C GLY A 11 -7.78 9.57 -10.29
N LEU A 12 -6.76 10.35 -9.94
CA LEU A 12 -5.49 10.38 -10.67
C LEU A 12 -4.76 9.04 -10.62
N VAL A 13 -4.68 8.40 -9.45
CA VAL A 13 -4.04 7.08 -9.32
C VAL A 13 -4.83 6.01 -10.07
N LEU A 14 -6.17 5.98 -9.95
CA LEU A 14 -6.99 5.00 -10.65
C LEU A 14 -6.95 5.18 -12.17
N THR A 15 -7.02 6.43 -12.66
CA THR A 15 -6.91 6.72 -14.10
C THR A 15 -5.53 6.41 -14.63
N ALA A 16 -4.46 6.69 -13.88
CA ALA A 16 -3.10 6.29 -14.25
C ALA A 16 -2.96 4.77 -14.33
N ILE A 17 -3.51 4.02 -13.35
CA ILE A 17 -3.53 2.55 -13.38
C ILE A 17 -4.33 2.07 -14.60
N ALA A 18 -5.54 2.58 -14.82
CA ALA A 18 -6.41 2.18 -15.93
C ALA A 18 -5.78 2.48 -17.30
N LEU A 19 -5.23 3.68 -17.50
CA LEU A 19 -4.53 4.07 -18.72
C LEU A 19 -3.31 3.18 -18.96
N HIS A 20 -2.57 2.86 -17.90
CA HIS A 20 -1.41 1.98 -17.98
C HIS A 20 -1.81 0.52 -18.31
N TRP A 21 -2.96 0.06 -17.81
CA TRP A 21 -3.56 -1.21 -18.20
C TRP A 21 -4.01 -1.20 -19.67
N LEU A 22 -4.65 -0.14 -20.14
CA LEU A 22 -5.13 0.02 -21.52
C LEU A 22 -4.00 0.21 -22.55
N ALA A 23 -2.88 0.81 -22.15
CA ALA A 23 -1.69 0.96 -23.00
C ALA A 23 -0.83 -0.32 -23.09
N SER A 24 -0.94 -1.23 -22.11
CA SER A 24 -0.19 -2.48 -22.06
C SER A 24 -0.58 -3.55 -23.09
N PRO A 25 -1.85 -3.76 -23.53
CA PRO A 25 -2.18 -4.73 -24.57
C PRO A 25 -1.56 -4.36 -25.93
N LEU A 26 -1.25 -3.09 -26.19
CA LEU A 26 -0.58 -2.65 -27.43
C LEU A 26 0.92 -3.01 -27.50
N ARG A 27 1.54 -3.47 -26.41
CA ARG A 27 2.94 -3.95 -26.40
C ARG A 27 3.07 -5.48 -26.50
N LEU A 28 1.97 -6.20 -26.69
CA LEU A 28 1.93 -7.66 -26.84
C LEU A 28 2.01 -8.09 -28.32
N SER A 29 2.94 -7.51 -29.08
CA SER A 29 3.44 -8.08 -30.34
C SER A 29 4.95 -8.20 -30.29
N LYS A 30 5.44 -9.08 -29.42
CA LYS A 30 6.70 -9.79 -29.69
C LYS A 30 6.62 -11.18 -29.07
N PRO A 31 6.34 -12.23 -29.87
CA PRO A 31 6.40 -13.59 -29.37
C PRO A 31 7.88 -13.93 -29.15
N ARG A 32 8.27 -14.17 -27.90
CA ARG A 32 9.41 -15.04 -27.63
C ARG A 32 8.84 -16.36 -27.13
N VAL A 33 8.98 -17.35 -28.00
CA VAL A 33 8.82 -18.77 -27.70
C VAL A 33 9.95 -19.18 -26.78
N SER A 34 9.60 -19.69 -25.61
CA SER A 34 10.27 -20.83 -24.96
C SER A 34 9.52 -21.19 -23.67
N ASP A 35 8.63 -22.15 -23.83
CA ASP A 35 8.31 -23.32 -23.02
C ASP A 35 8.04 -23.26 -21.50
N ALA A 36 6.90 -23.92 -21.21
CA ALA A 36 6.60 -24.76 -20.06
C ALA A 36 6.40 -24.08 -18.70
N GLY A 37 5.12 -23.91 -18.35
CA GLY A 37 4.72 -23.65 -16.96
C GLY A 37 3.34 -23.03 -16.81
N SER A 38 2.32 -23.54 -17.51
CA SER A 38 0.94 -23.15 -17.26
C SER A 38 0.48 -23.62 -15.88
N GLY A 39 0.22 -22.65 -15.01
CA GLY A 39 -0.58 -22.83 -13.80
C GLY A 39 0.23 -23.03 -12.53
N VAL A 40 0.33 -21.96 -11.72
CA VAL A 40 0.03 -21.95 -10.27
C VAL A 40 0.25 -20.50 -9.80
N TRP A 41 -0.87 -19.79 -9.67
CA TRP A 41 -1.01 -18.56 -8.90
C TRP A 41 -0.29 -18.69 -7.55
N TRP A 42 0.70 -17.82 -7.27
CA TRP A 42 1.42 -17.74 -5.98
C TRP A 42 2.32 -18.94 -5.59
N GLY A 43 3.16 -19.47 -6.50
CA GLY A 43 4.28 -20.37 -6.13
C GLY A 43 5.54 -19.56 -5.76
N PHE A 44 5.88 -19.35 -4.49
CA PHE A 44 6.72 -20.23 -3.67
C PHE A 44 7.98 -20.76 -4.38
N GLY A 45 9.03 -19.93 -4.37
CA GLY A 45 10.41 -20.38 -4.54
C GLY A 45 11.18 -20.25 -3.22
N GLY A 46 11.70 -21.38 -2.73
CA GLY A 46 12.67 -21.52 -1.63
C GLY A 46 12.10 -22.10 -0.34
N GLU A 47 12.39 -23.39 -0.09
CA GLU A 47 12.24 -24.15 1.17
C GLU A 47 12.23 -23.29 2.45
N THR A 48 11.05 -22.79 2.79
CA THR A 48 10.76 -22.19 4.08
C THR A 48 9.43 -22.80 4.50
N ASN A 49 9.44 -23.55 5.60
CA ASN A 49 8.33 -24.30 6.19
C ASN A 49 6.95 -23.85 5.68
N CYS A 50 6.20 -24.76 5.03
CA CYS A 50 4.89 -24.52 4.38
C CYS A 50 3.88 -23.74 5.26
N ASN A 51 4.06 -23.73 6.59
CA ASN A 51 3.25 -22.97 7.52
C ASN A 51 3.60 -21.46 7.56
N LEU A 52 4.88 -21.08 7.49
CA LEU A 52 5.31 -19.67 7.47
C LEU A 52 4.82 -18.98 6.19
N ALA A 53 4.91 -19.72 5.09
CA ALA A 53 4.34 -19.40 3.80
C ALA A 53 2.85 -19.03 3.86
N LYS A 54 2.05 -19.93 4.42
CA LYS A 54 0.61 -19.77 4.61
C LYS A 54 0.29 -18.63 5.58
N PHE A 55 1.07 -18.50 6.65
CA PHE A 55 0.94 -17.42 7.63
C PHE A 55 1.14 -16.05 6.99
N ASN A 56 2.20 -15.86 6.21
CA ASN A 56 2.46 -14.60 5.51
C ASN A 56 1.35 -14.24 4.51
N ARG A 57 0.82 -15.25 3.82
CA ARG A 57 -0.34 -15.10 2.93
C ARG A 57 -1.57 -14.63 3.71
N LEU A 58 -1.88 -15.28 4.83
CA LEU A 58 -3.00 -14.92 5.67
C LEU A 58 -2.84 -13.51 6.23
N ALA A 59 -1.66 -13.17 6.75
CA ALA A 59 -1.35 -11.84 7.26
C ALA A 59 -1.55 -10.75 6.20
N CYS A 60 -1.13 -11.01 4.96
CA CYS A 60 -1.34 -10.08 3.85
C CYS A 60 -2.82 -9.90 3.50
N VAL A 61 -3.59 -10.99 3.40
CA VAL A 61 -5.04 -10.91 3.13
C VAL A 61 -5.78 -10.19 4.26
N VAL A 62 -5.43 -10.47 5.51
CA VAL A 62 -6.02 -9.80 6.69
C VAL A 62 -5.64 -8.33 6.71
N ALA A 63 -4.38 -7.97 6.41
CA ALA A 63 -3.94 -6.57 6.35
C ALA A 63 -4.67 -5.79 5.24
N LEU A 64 -4.82 -6.36 4.05
CA LEU A 64 -5.53 -5.72 2.95
C LEU A 64 -7.03 -5.63 3.22
N GLY A 65 -7.65 -6.68 3.76
CA GLY A 65 -9.06 -6.70 4.13
C GLY A 65 -9.38 -5.68 5.22
N SER A 66 -8.57 -5.64 6.29
CA SER A 66 -8.74 -4.66 7.37
C SER A 66 -8.49 -3.23 6.89
N LEU A 67 -7.47 -2.98 6.05
CA LEU A 67 -7.24 -1.69 5.43
C LEU A 67 -8.43 -1.24 4.57
N ALA A 68 -9.03 -2.15 3.79
CA ALA A 68 -10.20 -1.85 2.98
C ALA A 68 -11.40 -1.44 3.86
N VAL A 69 -11.65 -2.16 4.96
CA VAL A 69 -12.71 -1.77 5.90
C VAL A 69 -12.41 -0.43 6.54
N LEU A 70 -11.18 -0.19 7.01
CA LEU A 70 -10.76 1.09 7.58
C LEU A 70 -10.87 2.24 6.58
N PHE A 71 -10.59 2.00 5.31
CA PHE A 71 -10.79 2.99 4.25
C PHE A 71 -12.27 3.30 4.07
N VAL A 72 -13.13 2.29 3.96
CA VAL A 72 -14.57 2.50 3.79
C VAL A 72 -15.18 3.19 5.00
N THR A 73 -14.85 2.78 6.22
CA THR A 73 -15.39 3.40 7.44
C THR A 73 -14.78 4.77 7.69
N GLY A 74 -13.51 4.97 7.35
CA GLY A 74 -12.77 6.21 7.57
C GLY A 74 -13.09 7.32 6.57
N PHE A 75 -13.29 6.93 5.30
CA PHE A 75 -13.46 7.85 4.19
C PHE A 75 -14.85 7.83 3.58
N GLY A 76 -15.63 6.75 3.73
CA GLY A 76 -16.94 6.61 3.07
C GLY A 76 -17.91 7.73 3.43
N GLY A 77 -18.15 7.94 4.74
CA GLY A 77 -19.00 9.04 5.22
C GLY A 77 -18.49 10.42 4.80
N ARG A 78 -17.18 10.60 4.84
CA ARG A 78 -16.54 11.89 4.56
C ARG A 78 -16.46 12.26 3.08
N LEU A 79 -16.30 11.27 2.20
CA LEU A 79 -16.24 11.47 0.75
C LEU A 79 -17.63 11.62 0.14
N LEU A 80 -18.63 10.89 0.65
CA LEU A 80 -19.98 10.87 0.10
C LEU A 80 -20.87 11.96 0.71
N PHE A 81 -20.79 12.18 2.03
CA PHE A 81 -21.70 13.06 2.76
C PHE A 81 -20.99 14.26 3.39
N GLY A 82 -19.66 14.33 3.36
CA GLY A 82 -18.90 15.39 3.99
C GLY A 82 -18.87 15.33 5.52
N GLU A 83 -19.46 14.29 6.11
CA GLU A 83 -19.64 14.15 7.55
C GLU A 83 -18.44 13.48 8.24
N ALA A 84 -18.25 13.81 9.52
CA ALA A 84 -17.31 13.12 10.38
C ALA A 84 -17.82 11.72 10.75
N ILE A 85 -16.88 10.80 11.01
CA ILE A 85 -17.20 9.42 11.42
C ILE A 85 -17.91 9.45 12.78
N HIS A 86 -19.09 8.84 12.87
CA HIS A 86 -19.87 8.77 14.10
C HIS A 86 -20.54 7.40 14.28
N GLY A 87 -21.04 7.14 15.49
CA GLY A 87 -21.83 5.94 15.81
C GLY A 87 -21.11 4.62 15.54
N TYR A 88 -21.83 3.66 14.95
CA TYR A 88 -21.33 2.30 14.67
C TYR A 88 -20.13 2.28 13.71
N THR A 89 -20.06 3.22 12.77
CA THR A 89 -18.93 3.33 11.83
C THR A 89 -17.63 3.65 12.57
N LEU A 90 -17.69 4.51 13.59
CA LEU A 90 -16.54 4.84 14.43
C LEU A 90 -16.11 3.63 15.26
N MET A 91 -17.06 2.93 15.87
CA MET A 91 -16.78 1.72 16.65
C MET A 91 -16.11 0.64 15.79
N ALA A 92 -16.61 0.42 14.57
CA ALA A 92 -16.01 -0.51 13.63
C ALA A 92 -14.59 -0.07 13.20
N HIS A 93 -14.40 1.21 12.89
CA HIS A 93 -13.10 1.74 12.50
C HIS A 93 -12.05 1.55 13.59
N VAL A 94 -12.36 1.96 14.83
CA VAL A 94 -11.45 1.83 15.97
C VAL A 94 -11.24 0.36 16.34
N GLY A 95 -12.27 -0.48 16.26
CA GLY A 95 -12.16 -1.91 16.57
C GLY A 95 -11.30 -2.70 15.58
N ILE A 96 -11.31 -2.32 14.28
CA ILE A 96 -10.53 -3.00 13.23
C ILE A 96 -9.10 -2.47 13.14
N ALA A 97 -8.84 -1.24 13.58
CA ALA A 97 -7.51 -0.63 13.50
C ALA A 97 -6.39 -1.48 14.15
N PRO A 98 -6.55 -2.08 15.35
CA PRO A 98 -5.55 -2.97 15.93
C PRO A 98 -5.28 -4.21 15.07
N VAL A 99 -6.31 -4.79 14.45
CA VAL A 99 -6.17 -5.96 13.56
C VAL A 99 -5.30 -5.60 12.36
N PHE A 100 -5.50 -4.42 11.79
CA PHE A 100 -4.65 -3.90 10.72
C PHE A 100 -3.21 -3.71 11.17
N VAL A 101 -2.97 -3.05 12.31
CA VAL A 101 -1.60 -2.78 12.80
C VAL A 101 -0.84 -4.08 13.10
N ILE A 102 -1.48 -5.05 13.75
CA ILE A 102 -0.86 -6.34 14.07
C ILE A 102 -0.54 -7.13 12.78
N SER A 103 -1.49 -7.19 11.84
CA SER A 103 -1.29 -7.90 10.58
C SER A 103 -0.25 -7.22 9.69
N ALA A 104 -0.19 -5.89 9.65
CA ALA A 104 0.87 -5.14 8.99
C ALA A 104 2.25 -5.45 9.60
N GLY A 105 2.36 -5.53 10.93
CA GLY A 105 3.57 -5.97 11.62
C GLY A 105 3.98 -7.39 11.22
N ALA A 106 3.04 -8.33 11.14
CA ALA A 106 3.30 -9.68 10.66
C ALA A 106 3.77 -9.70 9.18
N VAL A 107 3.21 -8.84 8.33
CA VAL A 107 3.67 -8.66 6.94
C VAL A 107 5.11 -8.13 6.91
N VAL A 108 5.47 -7.15 7.74
CA VAL A 108 6.86 -6.64 7.84
C VAL A 108 7.82 -7.77 8.20
N VAL A 109 7.51 -8.57 9.21
CA VAL A 109 8.37 -9.68 9.64
C VAL A 109 8.46 -10.75 8.55
N GLY A 110 7.32 -11.10 7.93
CA GLY A 110 7.25 -12.17 6.94
C GLY A 110 7.88 -11.81 5.58
N TRP A 111 7.79 -10.55 5.16
CA TRP A 111 8.22 -10.09 3.83
C TRP A 111 9.43 -9.17 3.86
N GLY A 112 9.83 -8.64 5.03
CA GLY A 112 10.93 -7.69 5.15
C GLY A 112 12.25 -8.19 4.57
N TYR A 113 12.52 -9.50 4.70
CA TYR A 113 13.70 -10.11 4.08
C TYR A 113 13.65 -10.09 2.54
N ARG A 114 12.48 -10.37 1.95
CA ARG A 114 12.28 -10.37 0.48
C ARG A 114 12.28 -8.96 -0.09
N CYS A 115 11.81 -7.99 0.68
CA CYS A 115 11.83 -6.56 0.34
C CYS A 115 13.15 -5.87 0.73
N ARG A 116 14.19 -6.63 1.11
CA ARG A 116 15.47 -6.03 1.49
C ARG A 116 16.08 -5.27 0.31
N LEU A 117 16.42 -4.01 0.55
CA LEU A 117 17.11 -3.16 -0.42
C LEU A 117 18.57 -3.60 -0.51
N ASN A 118 18.95 -4.21 -1.63
CA ASN A 118 20.31 -4.65 -1.89
C ASN A 118 21.19 -3.48 -2.39
N GLY A 119 22.51 -3.71 -2.51
CA GLY A 119 23.46 -2.68 -2.97
C GLY A 119 23.10 -2.11 -4.34
N GLU A 120 22.66 -2.96 -5.26
CA GLU A 120 22.18 -2.56 -6.59
C GLU A 120 20.93 -1.67 -6.52
N ASP A 121 19.98 -2.00 -5.63
CA ASP A 121 18.78 -1.20 -5.41
C ASP A 121 19.13 0.20 -4.89
N ARG A 122 20.12 0.31 -4.00
CA ARG A 122 20.61 1.58 -3.46
C ARG A 122 21.26 2.44 -4.54
N GLN A 123 22.06 1.82 -5.42
CA GLN A 123 22.69 2.53 -6.53
C GLN A 123 21.64 2.99 -7.56
N ARG A 124 20.60 2.19 -7.80
CA ARG A 124 19.44 2.57 -8.64
C ARG A 124 18.65 3.72 -8.02
N LEU A 125 18.39 3.68 -6.71
CA LEU A 125 17.74 4.79 -5.99
C LEU A 125 18.56 6.08 -6.07
N ALA A 126 19.89 5.99 -5.91
CA ALA A 126 20.78 7.13 -6.05
C ALA A 126 20.76 7.73 -7.47
N ASN A 127 20.69 6.87 -8.51
CA ASN A 127 20.55 7.33 -9.89
C ASN A 127 19.20 8.01 -10.15
N LEU A 128 18.10 7.52 -9.56
CA LEU A 128 16.79 8.18 -9.64
C LEU A 128 16.78 9.54 -8.93
N LEU A 129 17.38 9.64 -7.75
CA LEU A 129 17.53 10.91 -7.03
C LEU A 129 18.39 11.92 -7.80
N ARG A 130 19.33 11.43 -8.62
CA ARG A 130 20.13 12.25 -9.54
C ARG A 130 19.42 12.56 -10.87
N LEU A 131 18.14 12.21 -11.01
CA LEU A 131 17.33 12.40 -12.23
C LEU A 131 18.00 11.83 -13.49
N LYS A 132 18.86 10.82 -13.33
CA LYS A 132 19.52 10.17 -14.45
C LYS A 132 18.49 9.27 -15.13
N VAL A 133 18.37 9.36 -16.46
CA VAL A 133 17.44 8.54 -17.25
C VAL A 133 17.70 7.07 -16.96
N ALA A 134 16.82 6.47 -16.16
CA ALA A 134 16.85 5.04 -15.86
C ALA A 134 16.19 4.27 -17.00
N ASN A 135 16.74 3.09 -17.31
CA ASN A 135 16.17 2.22 -18.34
C ASN A 135 14.75 1.78 -17.90
N PRO A 136 13.68 2.02 -18.68
CA PRO A 136 12.30 1.81 -18.25
C PRO A 136 11.94 0.36 -17.89
N ASN A 137 12.73 -0.63 -18.31
CA ASN A 137 12.50 -2.03 -17.93
C ASN A 137 13.04 -2.38 -16.52
N ASP A 138 13.94 -1.56 -15.97
CA ASP A 138 14.66 -1.85 -14.72
C ASP A 138 13.98 -1.23 -13.47
N THR A 139 13.02 -0.31 -13.67
CA THR A 139 12.35 0.45 -12.61
C THR A 139 11.30 -0.36 -11.85
N SER A 140 10.73 -1.38 -12.48
CA SER A 140 9.65 -2.20 -11.92
C SER A 140 10.09 -3.00 -10.68
N ASP A 141 11.32 -3.51 -10.66
CA ASP A 141 11.84 -4.32 -9.54
C ASP A 141 12.25 -3.47 -8.33
N LEU A 142 12.60 -2.20 -8.52
CA LEU A 142 12.85 -1.26 -7.42
C LEU A 142 11.55 -0.70 -6.84
N GLY A 143 10.57 -0.40 -7.72
CA GLY A 143 9.33 0.28 -7.35
C GLY A 143 8.49 -0.51 -6.33
N TRP A 144 8.36 -1.82 -6.47
CA TRP A 144 7.56 -2.62 -5.53
C TRP A 144 8.21 -2.70 -4.13
N LYS A 145 9.55 -2.78 -4.04
CA LYS A 145 10.27 -2.75 -2.75
C LYS A 145 10.15 -1.37 -2.09
N LEU A 146 10.27 -0.30 -2.87
CA LEU A 146 10.16 1.07 -2.36
C LEU A 146 8.75 1.36 -1.85
N THR A 147 7.73 0.98 -2.62
CA THR A 147 6.32 1.14 -2.23
C THR A 147 5.97 0.30 -1.01
N PHE A 148 6.55 -0.90 -0.85
CA PHE A 148 6.42 -1.70 0.37
C PHE A 148 6.93 -0.93 1.59
N TRP A 149 8.20 -0.47 1.56
CA TRP A 149 8.77 0.25 2.69
C TRP A 149 8.07 1.58 2.97
N LEU A 150 7.65 2.28 1.92
CA LEU A 150 6.88 3.52 2.06
C LEU A 150 5.52 3.26 2.71
N ALA A 151 4.81 2.20 2.32
CA ALA A 151 3.55 1.81 2.97
C ALA A 151 3.77 1.50 4.45
N MET A 152 4.78 0.68 4.78
CA MET A 152 5.09 0.33 6.17
C MET A 152 5.51 1.55 7.00
N LEU A 153 6.26 2.48 6.40
CA LEU A 153 6.61 3.75 7.03
C LEU A 153 5.37 4.60 7.30
N LEU A 154 4.39 4.63 6.39
CA LEU A 154 3.13 5.38 6.53
C LEU A 154 2.18 4.78 7.56
N VAL A 155 2.26 3.47 7.86
CA VAL A 155 1.50 2.86 8.97
C VAL A 155 1.83 3.53 10.30
N LEU A 156 3.09 3.93 10.51
CA LEU A 156 3.53 4.56 11.76
C LEU A 156 2.83 5.90 12.04
N PRO A 157 2.92 6.95 11.21
CA PRO A 157 2.25 8.21 11.47
C PRO A 157 0.73 8.07 11.46
N VAL A 158 0.14 7.18 10.65
CA VAL A 158 -1.32 6.89 10.69
C VAL A 158 -1.73 6.39 12.08
N SER A 159 -0.98 5.44 12.63
CA SER A 159 -1.30 4.82 13.92
C SER A 159 -0.97 5.75 15.10
N LEU A 160 0.23 6.33 15.10
CA LEU A 160 0.69 7.21 16.18
C LEU A 160 -0.18 8.46 16.29
N SER A 161 -0.53 9.10 15.18
CA SER A 161 -1.34 10.32 15.22
C SER A 161 -2.67 10.09 15.91
N MET A 162 -3.33 8.94 15.66
CA MET A 162 -4.63 8.66 16.25
C MET A 162 -4.53 8.12 17.68
N ILE A 163 -3.53 7.29 18.00
CA ILE A 163 -3.27 6.85 19.38
C ILE A 163 -3.01 8.09 20.25
N LEU A 164 -2.15 9.00 19.81
CA LEU A 164 -1.88 10.25 20.52
C LEU A 164 -3.11 11.15 20.59
N GLY A 165 -3.92 11.20 19.53
CA GLY A 165 -5.15 12.00 19.48
C GLY A 165 -6.26 11.51 20.42
N MET A 166 -6.24 10.23 20.82
CA MET A 166 -7.18 9.68 21.80
C MET A 166 -6.85 10.08 23.24
N PHE A 167 -5.63 10.54 23.51
CA PHE A 167 -5.25 11.02 24.83
C PHE A 167 -5.42 12.54 24.94
N GLN A 168 -5.76 13.00 26.15
CA GLN A 168 -5.91 14.43 26.46
C GLN A 168 -4.54 15.12 26.70
N PHE A 169 -3.45 14.60 26.13
CA PHE A 169 -2.12 15.20 26.27
C PHE A 169 -1.98 16.53 25.52
N PHE A 170 -2.79 16.72 24.48
CA PHE A 170 -2.77 17.90 23.63
C PHE A 170 -4.08 18.68 23.77
N GLY A 171 -3.97 20.01 23.72
CA GLY A 171 -5.15 20.89 23.59
C GLY A 171 -5.88 20.69 22.26
N THR A 172 -7.01 21.38 22.10
CA THR A 172 -7.89 21.30 20.92
C THR A 172 -7.13 21.43 19.59
N HIS A 173 -6.23 22.40 19.49
CA HIS A 173 -5.46 22.63 18.26
C HIS A 173 -4.50 21.46 17.93
N GLY A 174 -3.92 20.83 18.95
CA GLY A 174 -3.07 19.65 18.76
C GLY A 174 -3.88 18.44 18.31
N GLN A 175 -5.10 18.26 18.82
CA GLN A 175 -6.00 17.19 18.38
C GLN A 175 -6.46 17.38 16.93
N GLU A 176 -6.77 18.61 16.51
CA GLU A 176 -7.08 18.93 15.11
C GLU A 176 -5.91 18.63 14.19
N PHE A 177 -4.69 18.99 14.61
CA PHE A 177 -3.47 18.72 13.86
C PHE A 177 -3.19 17.21 13.72
N LEU A 178 -3.32 16.45 14.82
CA LEU A 178 -3.16 15.00 14.81
C LEU A 178 -4.22 14.32 13.92
N LEU A 179 -5.47 14.79 13.97
CA LEU A 179 -6.52 14.31 13.10
C LEU A 179 -6.21 14.60 11.62
N ALA A 180 -5.69 15.79 11.31
CA ALA A 180 -5.26 16.12 9.95
C ALA A 180 -4.12 15.21 9.48
N ILE A 181 -3.10 14.97 10.31
CA ILE A 181 -2.02 14.02 10.02
C ILE A 181 -2.60 12.64 9.73
N HIS A 182 -3.46 12.12 10.61
CA HIS A 182 -4.09 10.81 10.45
C HIS A 182 -4.79 10.70 9.09
N GLN A 183 -5.59 11.70 8.74
CA GLN A 183 -6.37 11.73 7.51
C GLN A 183 -5.49 11.76 6.24
N TYR A 184 -4.50 12.64 6.18
CA TYR A 184 -3.63 12.75 5.01
C TYR A 184 -2.67 11.57 4.88
N THR A 185 -2.15 11.06 6.00
CA THR A 185 -1.27 9.88 5.97
C THR A 185 -2.04 8.61 5.67
N ALA A 186 -3.29 8.48 6.10
CA ALA A 186 -4.15 7.34 5.75
C ALA A 186 -4.49 7.35 4.25
N LEU A 187 -4.78 8.53 3.69
CA LEU A 187 -4.98 8.68 2.25
C LEU A 187 -3.71 8.29 1.47
N ALA A 188 -2.55 8.81 1.87
CA ALA A 188 -1.28 8.47 1.26
C ALA A 188 -0.99 6.96 1.34
N LEU A 189 -1.26 6.33 2.48
CA LEU A 189 -1.09 4.89 2.68
C LEU A 189 -1.93 4.10 1.69
N VAL A 190 -3.22 4.44 1.53
CA VAL A 190 -4.11 3.76 0.58
C VAL A 190 -3.62 3.91 -0.85
N LEU A 191 -3.21 5.11 -1.26
CA LEU A 191 -2.67 5.33 -2.61
C LEU A 191 -1.39 4.52 -2.86
N VAL A 192 -0.47 4.50 -1.90
CA VAL A 192 0.77 3.72 -2.00
C VAL A 192 0.47 2.22 -2.05
N VAL A 193 -0.49 1.73 -1.27
CA VAL A 193 -0.90 0.31 -1.30
C VAL A 193 -1.54 -0.05 -2.64
N LEU A 194 -2.38 0.80 -3.23
CA LEU A 194 -2.93 0.59 -4.57
C LEU A 194 -1.83 0.50 -5.62
N ILE A 195 -0.85 1.41 -5.58
CA ILE A 195 0.32 1.39 -6.47
C ILE A 195 1.13 0.11 -6.24
N HIS A 196 1.36 -0.28 -4.98
CA HIS A 196 2.10 -1.49 -4.63
C HIS A 196 1.43 -2.75 -5.18
N ILE A 197 0.11 -2.89 -5.01
CA ILE A 197 -0.69 -3.99 -5.55
C ILE A 197 -0.60 -4.02 -7.08
N HIS A 198 -0.71 -2.87 -7.75
CA HIS A 198 -0.54 -2.79 -9.21
C HIS A 198 0.83 -3.27 -9.67
N LEU A 199 1.91 -2.82 -9.00
CA LEU A 199 3.27 -3.25 -9.33
C LEU A 199 3.48 -4.75 -9.08
N LEU A 200 2.90 -5.31 -8.03
CA LEU A 200 2.91 -6.75 -7.76
C LEU A 200 2.20 -7.54 -8.86
N PHE A 201 0.99 -7.11 -9.26
CA PHE A 201 0.26 -7.77 -10.34
C PHE A 201 1.03 -7.76 -11.65
N ARG A 202 1.68 -6.63 -12.01
CA ARG A 202 2.49 -6.57 -13.23
C ARG A 202 3.68 -7.52 -13.19
N ARG A 203 4.32 -7.69 -12.04
CA ARG A 203 5.45 -8.63 -11.90
C ARG A 203 5.00 -10.09 -12.04
N CYS A 204 3.78 -10.42 -11.63
CA CYS A 204 3.24 -11.78 -11.78
C CYS A 204 2.76 -12.10 -13.20
N CYS A 205 2.44 -11.08 -14.02
CA CYS A 205 1.90 -11.26 -15.36
C CYS A 205 2.90 -10.92 -16.50
N ALA A 206 4.12 -10.46 -16.17
CA ALA A 206 5.19 -10.17 -17.12
C ALA A 206 6.21 -11.31 -17.15
#